data_AF-A0A6J4XI32-F1
#
_entry.id   AF-A0A6J4XI32-F1
#
_cell.length_a   1.000
_cell.length_b   1.000
_cell.length_c   1.000
_cell.angle_alpha   90.00
_cell.angle_beta   90.00
_cell.angle_gamma   90.00
#
_symmetry.space_group_name_H-M   'P 1'
#
loop_
_entity.id
_entity.type
_entity.pdbx_description
1 polymer ?
#
loop_
_entity_poly.entity_id
_entity_poly.type
_entity_poly.pdbx_seq_one_letter_code
_entity_poly.pdbx_strand_id
1 'polypeptide(L)' 'MGIDPEQVWTAGKHPITVKARSLLYYWAVKKLGFSATELSKKLGVSQPSVSISLKRGEKIVKTGKLELVED' A
#
# COMPACT_ATOMS: atom_id res chain seq x y z
N MET A 1 -10.69 -4.46 -6.97
CA MET A 1 -10.09 -3.19 -7.46
C MET A 1 -9.71 -3.20 -8.94
N GLY A 2 -9.89 -4.33 -9.66
CA GLY A 2 -9.75 -4.37 -11.13
C GLY A 2 -8.37 -3.96 -11.65
N ILE A 3 -7.34 -4.06 -10.82
CA ILE A 3 -5.94 -3.75 -11.15
C ILE A 3 -5.16 -5.06 -11.12
N ASP A 4 -4.31 -5.26 -12.12
CA ASP A 4 -3.39 -6.41 -12.19
C ASP A 4 -2.29 -6.27 -11.12
N PRO A 5 -1.84 -7.33 -10.44
CA PRO A 5 -0.74 -7.24 -9.47
C PRO A 5 0.51 -6.56 -10.03
N GLU A 6 0.85 -6.80 -11.29
CA GLU A 6 1.97 -6.21 -12.02
C GLU A 6 1.79 -4.68 -12.19
N GLN A 7 0.56 -4.23 -12.41
CA GLN A 7 0.24 -2.81 -12.55
C GLN A 7 0.50 -2.02 -11.26
N VAL A 8 0.46 -2.67 -10.09
CA VAL A 8 0.81 -2.04 -8.81
C VAL A 8 2.26 -1.53 -8.82
N TRP A 9 3.14 -2.14 -9.60
CA TRP A 9 4.56 -1.81 -9.69
C TRP A 9 4.89 -0.82 -10.81
N THR A 10 3.92 -0.40 -11.62
CA THR A 10 4.13 0.57 -12.70
C THR A 10 4.63 1.91 -12.19
N ALA A 11 5.66 2.46 -12.82
CA ALA A 11 6.22 3.76 -12.46
C ALA A 11 5.19 4.90 -12.55
N GLY A 12 5.39 5.97 -11.79
CA GLY A 12 4.50 7.13 -11.77
C GLY A 12 3.44 7.10 -10.67
N LYS A 13 2.59 8.13 -10.67
CA LYS A 13 1.60 8.44 -9.62
C LYS A 13 0.16 8.41 -10.15
N HIS A 14 -0.18 7.38 -10.92
CA HIS A 14 -1.56 7.20 -11.38
C HIS A 14 -2.49 6.94 -10.18
N PRO A 15 -3.72 7.50 -10.17
CA PRO A 15 -4.61 7.35 -9.01
C PRO A 15 -4.85 5.90 -8.58
N ILE A 16 -5.00 4.98 -9.56
CA ILE A 16 -5.24 3.56 -9.29
C ILE A 16 -4.01 2.87 -8.68
N THR A 17 -2.80 3.15 -9.17
CA THR A 17 -1.57 2.56 -8.65
C THR A 17 -1.23 3.10 -7.27
N VAL A 18 -1.46 4.39 -7.03
CA VAL A 18 -1.31 5.01 -5.71
C VAL A 18 -2.28 4.41 -4.70
N LYS A 19 -3.55 4.21 -5.09
CA LYS A 19 -4.55 3.56 -4.23
C LYS A 19 -4.14 2.13 -3.89
N ALA A 20 -3.71 1.35 -4.89
CA ALA A 20 -3.28 -0.03 -4.70
C ALA A 20 -2.04 -0.13 -3.79
N ARG A 21 -0.99 0.65 -4.04
CA ARG A 21 0.22 0.70 -3.19
C ARG A 21 -0.10 1.11 -1.76
N SER A 22 -0.95 2.12 -1.58
CA SER A 22 -1.38 2.56 -0.26
C SER A 22 -2.03 1.44 0.55
N LEU A 23 -2.91 0.66 -0.08
CA LEU A 23 -3.55 -0.49 0.55
C LEU A 23 -2.56 -1.62 0.83
N LEU A 24 -1.72 -1.96 -0.15
CA LEU A 24 -0.67 -2.97 -0.01
C LEU A 24 0.24 -2.66 1.19
N TYR A 25 0.74 -1.43 1.29
CA TYR A 25 1.66 -1.05 2.37
C TYR A 25 0.94 -1.07 3.71
N TYR A 26 -0.31 -0.60 3.77
CA TYR A 26 -1.10 -0.62 4.99
C TYR A 26 -1.29 -2.04 5.52
N TRP A 27 -1.69 -2.99 4.66
CA TRP A 27 -1.87 -4.38 5.07
C TRP A 27 -0.55 -5.08 5.37
N ALA A 28 0.52 -4.79 4.64
CA ALA A 28 1.84 -5.34 4.94
C ALA A 28 2.29 -4.96 6.36
N VAL A 29 2.06 -3.72 6.79
CA VAL A 29 2.34 -3.31 8.17
C VAL A 29 1.33 -3.89 9.15
N LYS A 30 0.03 -3.78 8.86
CA LYS A 30 -1.02 -4.04 9.84
C LYS A 30 -1.31 -5.53 10.06
N LYS A 31 -1.21 -6.34 9.01
CA LYS A 31 -1.59 -7.76 9.00
C LYS A 31 -0.36 -8.68 8.87
N LEU A 32 0.65 -8.26 8.10
CA LEU A 32 1.82 -9.11 7.79
C LEU A 32 3.06 -8.81 8.67
N GLY A 33 2.96 -7.87 9.62
CA GLY A 33 4.00 -7.62 10.63
C GLY A 33 5.23 -6.85 10.15
N PHE A 34 5.23 -6.29 8.94
CA PHE A 34 6.34 -5.46 8.46
C PHE A 34 6.39 -4.12 9.21
N SER A 35 7.59 -3.60 9.46
CA SER A 35 7.78 -2.19 9.80
C SER A 35 7.80 -1.30 8.55
N ALA A 36 7.47 -0.03 8.72
CA ALA A 36 7.56 0.97 7.64
C ALA A 36 9.00 1.11 7.09
N THR A 37 10.00 0.92 7.95
CA THR A 37 11.42 1.00 7.58
C THR A 37 11.83 -0.21 6.74
N GLU A 38 11.40 -1.42 7.10
CA GLU A 38 11.63 -2.62 6.29
C GLU A 38 10.98 -2.49 4.91
N LEU A 39 9.74 -2.00 4.85
CA LEU A 39 9.06 -1.74 3.57
C LEU A 39 9.81 -0.71 2.72
N SER A 40 10.28 0.39 3.32
CA SER A 40 11.06 1.41 2.61
C SER A 40 12.31 0.82 1.97
N LYS A 41 13.07 -0.01 2.71
CA LYS A 41 14.25 -0.69 2.21
C LYS A 41 13.92 -1.71 1.12
N LYS A 42 12.93 -2.59 1.37
CA LYS A 42 12.54 -3.67 0.45
C LYS A 42 11.99 -3.16 -0.89
N LEU A 43 11.32 -2.01 -0.87
CA LEU A 43 10.69 -1.42 -2.05
C LEU A 43 11.54 -0.33 -2.71
N GLY A 44 12.72 0.01 -2.15
CA GLY A 44 13.59 1.05 -2.69
C GLY A 44 12.96 2.45 -2.71
N VAL A 45 12.02 2.73 -1.81
CA VAL A 45 11.33 4.03 -1.71
C VAL A 45 11.67 4.72 -0.39
N SER A 46 11.56 6.05 -0.35
CA SER A 46 11.84 6.80 0.87
C SER A 46 10.84 6.49 1.99
N GLN A 47 11.31 6.50 3.24
CA GLN A 47 10.47 6.28 4.42
C GLN A 47 9.29 7.28 4.52
N PRO A 48 9.44 8.58 4.17
CA PRO A 48 8.29 9.50 4.09
C PRO A 48 7.24 9.07 3.07
N SER A 49 7.65 8.53 1.91
CA SER A 49 6.73 8.01 0.90
C SER A 49 5.90 6.84 1.43
N VAL A 50 6.54 5.93 2.19
CA VAL A 50 5.86 4.84 2.87
C VAL A 50 4.87 5.39 3.90
N SER A 51 5.29 6.30 4.78
CA SER A 51 4.45 6.89 5.83
C SER A 51 3.19 7.58 5.26
N ILE A 52 3.33 8.38 4.20
CA ILE A 52 2.20 9.00 3.50
C ILE A 52 1.26 7.94 2.92
N SER A 53 1.82 6.88 2.33
CA SER A 53 1.05 5.80 1.72
C SER A 53 0.29 4.98 2.75
N LEU A 54 0.88 4.72 3.93
CA LEU A 54 0.22 4.05 5.06
C LEU A 54 -0.97 4.84 5.57
N LYS A 55 -0.79 6.15 5.85
CA LYS A 55 -1.88 7.03 6.31
C LYS A 55 -3.03 7.07 5.30
N ARG A 56 -2.71 7.14 4.01
CA ARG A 56 -3.71 7.09 2.94
C ARG A 56 -4.40 5.73 2.88
N GLY A 57 -3.65 4.63 2.98
CA GLY A 57 -4.17 3.26 2.98
C GLY A 57 -5.16 3.02 4.11
N GLU A 58 -4.81 3.45 5.32
CA GLU A 58 -5.69 3.41 6.49
C GLU A 58 -7.00 4.16 6.23
N LYS A 59 -6.92 5.37 5.67
CA LYS A 59 -8.12 6.14 5.30
C LYS A 59 -8.97 5.40 4.27
N ILE A 60 -8.36 4.83 3.23
CA ILE A 60 -9.07 4.09 2.18
C ILE A 60 -9.78 2.86 2.78
N VAL A 61 -9.12 2.10 3.64
CA VAL A 61 -9.69 0.94 4.33
C VAL A 61 -10.90 1.36 5.16
N LYS A 62 -10.75 2.40 6.00
CA LYS A 62 -11.83 2.88 6.87
C LYS A 62 -13.03 3.43 6.08
N THR A 63 -12.78 4.24 5.04
CA THR A 63 -13.86 4.84 4.24
C THR A 63 -14.53 3.82 3.33
N GLY A 64 -13.77 2.91 2.74
CA GLY A 64 -14.26 1.92 1.79
C GLY A 64 -14.79 0.63 2.42
N LYS A 65 -14.68 0.46 3.75
CA LYS A 65 -14.95 -0.79 4.47
C LYS A 65 -14.27 -1.99 3.80
N LEU A 66 -13.00 -1.82 3.44
CA LEU A 66 -12.23 -2.84 2.74
C LEU A 66 -11.53 -3.74 3.74
N GLU A 67 -11.59 -5.05 3.51
CA GLU A 67 -10.82 -6.03 4.27
C GLU A 67 -9.80 -6.74 3.37
N LEU A 68 -8.71 -7.18 3.98
CA LEU A 68 -7.80 -8.11 3.34
C LEU A 68 -8.41 -9.51 3.44
N VAL A 69 -8.65 -10.15 2.31
CA VAL A 69 -9.09 -11.55 2.24
C VAL A 69 -7.86 -12.45 2.05
N GLU A 70 -7.86 -13.58 2.73
CA GLU A 70 -6.91 -14.68 2.51
C GLU A 70 -7.50 -15.61 1.46
N ASP A 71 -6.63 -16.23 0.64
CA ASP A 71 -7.02 -17.30 -0.30
C ASP A 71 -7.18 -18.64 0.44
#